data_AF-A0A3M1ZBW3-F1
#
_entry.id   AF-A0A3M1ZBW3-F1
#
_cell.length_a   1.000
_cell.length_b   1.000
_cell.length_c   1.000
_cell.angle_alpha   90.00
_cell.angle_beta   90.00
_cell.angle_gamma   90.00
#
_symmetry.space_group_name_H-M   'P 1'
#
loop_
_entity.id
_entity.type
_entity.pdbx_description
1 polymer ?
#
loop_
_entity_poly.entity_id
_entity_poly.type
_entity_poly.pdbx_seq_one_letter_code
_entity_poly.pdbx_strand_id
1 'polypeptide(L)'
;TAVLLAPVGFAASQTLGVSPYPFLIAIAFAASFSFGTPVASPVNMLVMGAGNYRFSDYARVGLPLALLAVITAMIALPILFPL
;
A
#
# COMPACT_ATOMS: atom_id res chain seq x y z
N THR A 1 6.20 -5.22 5.04
CA THR A 1 5.78 -5.79 3.75
C THR A 1 6.65 -5.32 2.59
N ALA A 2 7.07 -4.05 2.53
CA ALA A 2 7.92 -3.54 1.45
C ALA A 2 9.17 -4.41 1.15
N VAL A 3 9.94 -4.81 2.16
CA VAL A 3 11.14 -5.66 2.00
C VAL A 3 10.81 -7.02 1.35
N LEU A 4 9.63 -7.57 1.63
CA LEU A 4 9.19 -8.85 1.06
C LEU A 4 8.71 -8.71 -0.39
N LEU A 5 8.06 -7.59 -0.71
CA LEU A 5 7.47 -7.36 -2.04
C LEU A 5 8.43 -6.69 -3.03
N ALA A 6 9.43 -5.93 -2.55
CA ALA A 6 10.44 -5.27 -3.39
C ALA A 6 11.13 -6.22 -4.39
N PRO A 7 11.64 -7.41 -4.02
CA PRO A 7 12.24 -8.33 -4.99
C PRO A 7 11.22 -8.83 -6.04
N VAL A 8 9.95 -8.97 -5.67
CA VAL A 8 8.87 -9.36 -6.59
C VAL A 8 8.61 -8.25 -7.61
N GLY A 9 8.52 -7.00 -7.15
CA GLY A 9 8.36 -5.83 -8.03
C GLY A 9 9.55 -5.64 -8.98
N PHE A 10 10.76 -5.86 -8.49
CA PHE A 10 11.97 -5.80 -9.31
C PHE A 10 12.00 -6.92 -10.36
N ALA A 11 11.66 -8.16 -10.01
CA ALA A 11 11.58 -9.25 -10.97
C ALA A 11 10.49 -9.00 -12.04
N ALA A 12 9.36 -8.40 -11.64
CA ALA A 12 8.30 -8.02 -12.57
C ALA A 12 8.75 -6.93 -13.55
N SER A 13 9.47 -5.90 -13.10
CA SER A 13 9.98 -4.85 -13.98
C SER A 13 11.00 -5.38 -14.99
N GLN A 14 11.86 -6.32 -14.58
CA GLN A 14 12.81 -6.98 -15.48
C GLN A 14 12.09 -7.81 -16.56
N THR A 15 11.01 -8.51 -16.19
CA THR A 15 10.22 -9.31 -17.14
C THR A 15 9.49 -8.43 -18.16
N LEU A 16 9.04 -7.25 -17.73
CA LEU A 16 8.35 -6.27 -18.57
C LEU A 16 9.31 -5.37 -19.37
N GLY A 17 10.62 -5.42 -19.12
CA GLY A 17 11.62 -4.58 -19.77
C GLY A 17 11.48 -3.09 -19.43
N VAL A 18 10.87 -2.76 -18.30
CA VAL A 18 10.59 -1.39 -17.86
C VAL A 18 11.44 -1.01 -16.66
N SER A 19 11.56 0.29 -16.39
CA SER A 19 12.27 0.80 -15.22
C SER A 19 11.75 0.18 -13.90
N PRO A 20 12.61 -0.24 -12.97
CA PRO A 20 12.21 -0.75 -11.66
C PRO A 20 11.70 0.35 -10.71
N TYR A 21 12.04 1.62 -10.97
CA TYR A 21 11.72 2.73 -10.08
C TYR A 21 10.20 2.87 -9.80
N PRO A 22 9.31 2.90 -10.80
CA PRO A 22 7.87 3.00 -10.57
C PRO A 22 7.34 1.83 -9.71
N PHE A 23 7.84 0.61 -9.93
CA PHE A 23 7.41 -0.57 -9.18
C PHE A 23 7.83 -0.52 -7.71
N LEU A 24 9.10 -0.17 -7.46
CA LEU A 24 9.63 -0.08 -6.10
C LEU A 24 8.98 1.07 -5.31
N ILE A 25 8.73 2.21 -5.97
CA ILE A 25 8.04 3.34 -5.36
C ILE A 25 6.56 3.00 -5.10
N ALA A 26 5.88 2.30 -6.02
CA ALA A 26 4.52 1.82 -5.80
C ALA A 26 4.43 0.91 -4.56
N ILE A 27 5.38 -0.02 -4.43
CA ILE A 27 5.44 -0.94 -3.28
C ILE A 27 5.72 -0.19 -1.98
N ALA A 28 6.66 0.76 -1.99
CA ALA A 28 6.98 1.57 -0.82
C ALA A 28 5.77 2.41 -0.38
N PHE A 29 5.10 3.06 -1.35
CA PHE A 29 3.88 3.83 -1.12
C PHE A 29 2.77 2.96 -0.55
N ALA A 30 2.46 1.83 -1.18
CA ALA A 30 1.42 0.90 -0.73
C ALA A 30 1.69 0.36 0.68
N ALA A 31 2.96 0.08 1.02
CA ALA A 31 3.33 -0.41 2.34
C ALA A 31 3.05 0.62 3.47
N SER A 32 2.96 1.91 3.15
CA SER A 32 2.60 2.96 4.12
C SER A 32 1.10 2.96 4.47
N PHE A 33 0.22 2.42 3.62
CA PHE A 33 -1.24 2.40 3.84
C PHE A 33 -1.70 1.18 4.65
N SER A 34 -1.25 1.09 5.90
CA SER A 34 -1.58 -0.02 6.83
C SER A 34 -2.94 0.19 7.56
N PHE A 35 -3.99 0.57 6.83
CA PHE A 35 -5.29 0.95 7.43
C PHE A 35 -6.36 -0.16 7.41
N GLY A 36 -6.16 -1.22 6.62
CA GLY A 36 -7.19 -2.24 6.40
C GLY A 36 -7.47 -3.15 7.60
N THR A 37 -6.55 -3.25 8.57
CA THR A 37 -6.71 -4.10 9.75
C THR A 37 -6.13 -3.45 11.01
N PRO A 38 -6.69 -3.73 12.19
CA PRO A 38 -6.16 -3.23 13.46
C PRO A 38 -4.80 -3.84 13.82
N VAL A 39 -4.50 -5.05 13.33
CA VAL A 39 -3.23 -5.75 13.60
C VAL A 39 -2.08 -5.16 12.77
N ALA A 40 -2.38 -4.34 11.77
CA ALA A 40 -1.37 -3.76 10.89
C ALA A 40 -0.41 -2.79 11.61
N SER A 41 -0.82 -2.18 12.72
CA SER A 41 0.03 -1.30 13.55
C SER A 41 -0.40 -1.34 15.01
N PRO A 42 0.53 -1.28 15.98
CA PRO A 42 0.19 -1.15 17.40
C PRO A 42 -0.74 0.02 17.70
N VAL A 43 -0.61 1.13 16.96
CA VAL A 43 -1.46 2.32 17.13
C VAL A 43 -2.92 2.02 16.78
N ASN A 44 -3.16 1.33 15.66
CA ASN A 44 -4.53 0.96 15.24
C ASN A 44 -5.16 -0.03 16.24
N MET A 45 -4.37 -0.93 16.82
CA MET A 45 -4.84 -1.85 17.85
C MET A 45 -5.24 -1.13 19.14
N LEU A 46 -4.47 -0.11 19.56
CA LEU A 46 -4.80 0.72 20.71
C LEU A 46 -6.10 1.53 20.49
N VAL A 47 -6.24 2.14 19.31
CA VAL A 47 -7.46 2.89 18.94
C VAL A 47 -8.68 1.97 18.86
N MET A 48 -8.51 0.72 18.40
CA MET A 48 -9.57 -0.28 18.44
C MET A 48 -10.07 -0.53 19.87
N GLY A 49 -9.16 -0.79 20.81
CA GLY A 49 -9.51 -1.06 22.20
C GLY A 49 -10.12 0.15 22.94
N ALA A 50 -9.51 1.32 22.79
CA ALA A 50 -9.98 2.54 23.47
C ALA A 50 -11.22 3.17 22.83
N GLY A 51 -11.36 3.04 21.50
CA GLY A 51 -12.43 3.66 20.71
C GLY A 51 -13.66 2.79 20.45
N ASN A 52 -13.70 1.57 21.02
CA ASN A 52 -14.77 0.60 20.80
C ASN A 52 -15.04 0.27 19.31
N TYR A 53 -14.01 0.37 18.46
CA TYR A 53 -14.10 0.03 17.04
C TYR A 53 -14.08 -1.49 16.85
N ARG A 54 -14.84 -1.98 15.87
CA ARG A 54 -14.85 -3.40 15.48
C ARG A 54 -13.82 -3.63 14.37
N PHE A 55 -13.37 -4.87 14.20
CA PHE A 55 -12.47 -5.25 13.09
C PHE A 55 -13.04 -4.87 11.72
N SER A 56 -14.36 -5.00 11.55
CA SER A 56 -15.08 -4.60 10.35
C SER A 56 -14.97 -3.11 10.02
N ASP A 57 -14.82 -2.24 11.03
CA ASP A 57 -14.78 -0.79 10.82
C ASP A 57 -13.47 -0.38 10.14
N TYR A 58 -12.35 -1.02 10.51
CA TYR A 58 -11.06 -0.85 9.85
C TYR A 58 -11.09 -1.32 8.40
N ALA A 59 -11.69 -2.48 8.12
CA ALA A 59 -11.82 -2.95 6.74
C ALA A 59 -12.73 -2.02 5.91
N ARG A 60 -13.83 -1.53 6.50
CA ARG A 60 -14.81 -0.67 5.83
C ARG A 60 -14.24 0.69 5.43
N VAL A 61 -13.35 1.27 6.24
CA VAL A 61 -12.71 2.56 5.96
C VAL A 61 -11.37 2.38 5.22
N GLY A 62 -10.60 1.37 5.63
CA GLY A 62 -9.29 1.08 5.05
C GLY A 62 -9.36 0.59 3.61
N LEU A 63 -10.38 -0.17 3.21
CA LEU A 63 -10.50 -0.67 1.85
C LEU A 63 -10.77 0.45 0.82
N PRO A 64 -11.71 1.40 1.04
CA PRO A 64 -11.84 2.58 0.19
C PRO A 64 -10.56 3.41 0.10
N LEU A 65 -9.84 3.60 1.21
CA LEU A 65 -8.59 4.34 1.22
C LEU A 65 -7.48 3.62 0.45
N ALA A 66 -7.39 2.30 0.56
CA ALA A 66 -6.46 1.49 -0.21
C ALA A 66 -6.75 1.57 -1.72
N LEU A 67 -8.03 1.51 -2.12
CA LEU A 67 -8.42 1.70 -3.52
C LEU A 67 -8.05 3.08 -4.04
N LEU A 68 -8.30 4.12 -3.24
CA LEU A 68 -7.88 5.48 -3.56
C LEU A 68 -6.38 5.55 -3.79
N ALA A 69 -5.57 5.01 -2.86
CA ALA A 69 -4.11 4.98 -2.96
C ALA A 69 -3.63 4.25 -4.22
N VAL A 70 -4.26 3.12 -4.58
CA VAL A 70 -3.95 2.41 -5.83
C VAL A 70 -4.22 3.27 -7.05
N ILE A 71 -5.38 3.94 -7.10
CA ILE A 71 -5.74 4.83 -8.21
C ILE A 71 -4.76 5.99 -8.30
N THR A 72 -4.41 6.64 -7.19
CA THR A 72 -3.43 7.73 -7.21
C THR A 72 -2.06 7.25 -7.65
N ALA A 73 -1.60 6.08 -7.20
CA ALA A 73 -0.32 5.52 -7.62
C ALA A 73 -0.31 5.20 -9.13
N MET A 74 -1.39 4.62 -9.67
CA MET A 74 -1.51 4.31 -11.09
C MET A 74 -1.48 5.55 -11.98
N ILE A 75 -1.98 6.69 -11.50
CA ILE A 75 -1.99 7.95 -12.26
C ILE A 75 -0.68 8.72 -12.05
N ALA A 76 -0.21 8.86 -10.82
CA ALA A 76 0.92 9.71 -10.48
C ALA A 76 2.26 9.10 -10.91
N LEU A 77 2.45 7.78 -10.77
CA LEU A 77 3.74 7.16 -11.05
C LEU A 77 4.15 7.24 -12.53
N PRO A 78 3.27 6.98 -13.52
CA PRO A 78 3.62 7.17 -14.93
C PRO A 78 3.91 8.63 -15.30
N ILE A 79 3.28 9.59 -14.61
CA ILE A 79 3.49 11.02 -14.85
C ILE A 79 4.83 11.49 -14.26
N LEU A 80 5.17 11.05 -13.04
CA LEU A 80 6.39 11.43 -12.34
C LEU A 80 7.62 10.66 -12.82
N PHE A 81 7.42 9.41 -13.24
CA PHE A 81 8.45 8.49 -13.73
C PHE A 81 8.02 7.94 -15.09
N PRO A 82 8.04 8.77 -16.15
CA PRO A 82 7.80 8.28 -17.50
C PRO A 82 8.82 7.19 -17.85
N LEU A 83 8.33 6.13 -18.51
CA LEU A 83 9.05 4.90 -18.87
C LEU A 83 10.36 5.16 -19.62
#